data_AF-A0A2V6CXE1-F1
#
_entry.id   AF-A0A2V6CXE1-F1
#
_cell.length_a   1.000
_cell.length_b   1.000
_cell.length_c   1.000
_cell.angle_alpha   90.00
_cell.angle_beta   90.00
_cell.angle_gamma   90.00
#
_symmetry.space_group_name_H-M   'P 1'
#
loop_
_entity.id
_entity.type
_entity.pdbx_description
1 polymer ?
#
loop_
_entity_poly.entity_id
_entity_poly.type
_entity_poly.pdbx_seq_one_letter_code
_entity_poly.pdbx_strand_id
1 'polypeptide(L)' 'DPDSVKFCHRLGLDYVSCSPFRVPIARLAAAQAALAK' A
#
# COMPACT_ATOMS: atom_id res chain seq x y z
N ASP A 1 -5.49 -5.01 -2.73
CA ASP A 1 -6.62 -4.15 -2.33
C ASP A 1 -6.04 -2.89 -1.70
N PRO A 2 -6.46 -1.68 -2.11
CA PRO A 2 -5.87 -0.43 -1.62
C PRO A 2 -6.01 -0.23 -0.11
N ASP A 3 -7.13 -0.64 0.49
CA ASP A 3 -7.37 -0.44 1.92
C ASP A 3 -6.53 -1.40 2.77
N SER A 4 -6.28 -2.60 2.26
CA SER A 4 -5.30 -3.52 2.84
C SER A 4 -3.89 -2.93 2.86
N VAL A 5 -3.45 -2.24 1.80
CA VAL A 5 -2.13 -1.58 1.75
C VAL A 5 -2.04 -0.46 2.78
N LYS A 6 -3.09 0.36 2.91
CA LYS A 6 -3.16 1.42 3.93
C LYS A 6 -3.15 0.84 5.35
N PHE A 7 -3.84 -0.28 5.57
CA PHE A 7 -3.82 -0.99 6.86
C PHE A 7 -2.42 -1.53 7.19
N CYS A 8 -1.76 -2.19 6.24
CA CYS A 8 -0.39 -2.67 6.42
C CYS A 8 0.59 -1.52 6.71
N HIS A 9 0.43 -0.38 6.04
CA HIS A 9 1.24 0.81 6.32
C HIS A 9 1.04 1.32 7.76
N ARG A 10 -0.21 1.38 8.25
CA ARG A 10 -0.50 1.77 9.64
C ARG A 10 0.06 0.80 10.68
N LEU A 11 0.17 -0.48 10.32
CA LEU A 11 0.81 -1.49 11.16
C LEU A 11 2.35 -1.40 11.17
N GLY A 12 2.94 -0.52 10.35
CA GLY A 12 4.39 -0.35 10.26
C GLY A 12 5.09 -1.40 9.41
N LEU A 13 4.40 -2.05 8.45
CA LEU A 13 5.07 -2.93 7.49
C LEU A 13 5.84 -2.12 6.46
N ASP A 14 7.07 -2.55 6.17
CA ASP A 14 7.97 -1.87 5.23
C ASP A 14 7.73 -2.25 3.76
N TYR A 15 7.01 -3.35 3.50
CA TYR A 15 6.76 -3.83 2.14
C TYR A 15 5.40 -4.55 1.99
N VAL A 16 4.92 -4.61 0.74
CA VAL A 16 3.73 -5.38 0.34
C VAL A 16 4.00 -6.16 -0.95
N SER A 17 3.44 -7.36 -1.07
CA SER A 17 3.54 -8.20 -2.27
C SER A 17 2.16 -8.38 -2.91
N CYS A 18 2.09 -8.23 -4.24
CA CYS A 18 0.87 -8.40 -5.00
C CYS A 18 1.18 -8.85 -6.44
N SER A 19 0.15 -9.31 -7.16
CA SER A 19 0.31 -9.75 -8.55
C SER A 19 0.85 -8.60 -9.44
N PRO A 20 1.59 -8.91 -10.52
CA PRO A 20 2.28 -7.88 -11.33
C PRO A 20 1.36 -6.75 -11.80
N PHE A 21 0.13 -7.09 -12.22
CA PHE A 21 -0.87 -6.12 -12.67
C PHE A 21 -1.38 -5.18 -11.58
N ARG A 22 -1.23 -5.55 -10.30
CA ARG A 22 -1.66 -4.75 -9.14
C ARG A 22 -0.54 -3.91 -8.54
N VAL A 23 0.71 -4.09 -8.98
CA VAL A 23 1.87 -3.32 -8.49
C VAL A 23 1.65 -1.81 -8.61
N PRO A 24 1.16 -1.26 -9.75
CA PRO A 24 0.92 0.19 -9.84
C PRO A 24 -0.11 0.69 -8.82
N ILE A 25 -1.18 -0.10 -8.61
CA ILE A 25 -2.25 0.23 -7.64
C ILE A 25 -1.71 0.19 -6.22
N ALA A 26 -0.92 -0.84 -5.88
CA ALA A 26 -0.31 -0.96 -4.56
C ALA A 26 0.67 0.18 -4.26
N ARG A 27 1.46 0.60 -5.25
CA ARG A 27 2.36 1.76 -5.13
C ARG A 27 1.61 3.06 -4.88
N LEU A 28 0.53 3.30 -5.64
CA LEU A 28 -0.31 4.50 -5.44
C LEU A 28 -0.97 4.49 -4.05
N ALA A 29 -1.51 3.36 -3.63
CA ALA A 29 -2.14 3.22 -2.31
C ALA A 29 -1.13 3.43 -1.17
N ALA A 30 0.10 2.92 -1.31
CA ALA A 30 1.18 3.14 -0.34
C ALA A 30 1.57 4.63 -0.24
N ALA A 31 1.66 5.33 -1.38
CA ALA A 31 1.91 6.77 -1.40
C ALA A 31 0.79 7.56 -0.72
N GLN A 32 -0.47 7.24 -1.00
CA GLN A 32 -1.62 7.84 -0.32
C GLN A 32 -1.58 7.59 1.20
N ALA A 33 -1.23 6.37 1.62
CA ALA A 33 -1.11 6.02 3.03
C ALA A 33 -0.02 6.83 3.75
N ALA A 34 1.11 7.08 3.08
CA ALA A 34 2.21 7.87 3.62
C ALA A 34 1.91 9.38 3.67
N LEU A 35 1.11 9.89 2.73
CA LEU A 35 0.71 11.30 2.67
C LEU A 35 -0.45 11.66 3.61
N ALA A 36 -1.33 10.71 3.91
CA ALA A 36 -2.46 10.90 4.82
C ALA A 36 -2.06 10.95 6.31
N LYS A 37 -0.77 11.20 6.60
CA LYS A 37 -0.21 11.28 7.95
C LYS A 37 -0.50 12.62 8.61
#